data_AF-A0A4D9EVQ7-F1
#
_entry.id   AF-A0A4D9EVQ7-F1
#
_cell.length_a   1.000
_cell.length_b   1.000
_cell.length_c   1.000
_cell.angle_alpha   90.00
_cell.angle_beta   90.00
_cell.angle_gamma   90.00
#
_symmetry.space_group_name_H-M   'P 1'
#
loop_
_entity.id
_entity.type
_entity.pdbx_description
1 polymer ?
#
loop_
_entity_poly.entity_id
_entity_poly.type
_entity_poly.pdbx_seq_one_letter_code
_entity_poly.pdbx_strand_id
1 'polypeptide(L)'
;MVTVLQTGQRLPPKNVYYYRCPDHRKNYVMSFAFCFDREDDVYQFAYCYPYTYTRLRHYLDNLQRRNMDYFYRELLGLSVFSEECYVKELALIA
;
A
#
# COMPACT_ATOMS: atom_id res chain seq x y z
N MET A 1 -0.68 7.38 10.94
CA MET A 1 -1.96 6.65 11.09
C MET A 1 -1.66 5.21 10.73
N VAL A 2 -1.97 4.24 11.60
CA VAL A 2 -1.63 2.82 11.38
C VAL A 2 -2.94 2.02 11.40
N THR A 3 -3.08 1.08 10.47
CA THR A 3 -4.28 0.28 10.24
C THR A 3 -3.94 -1.20 10.43
N VAL A 4 -4.85 -1.95 11.05
CA VAL A 4 -4.75 -3.42 11.17
C VAL A 4 -5.42 -4.03 9.94
N LEU A 5 -4.67 -4.77 9.14
CA LEU A 5 -5.12 -5.20 7.82
C LEU A 5 -6.15 -6.33 7.83
N GLN A 6 -6.17 -7.17 8.85
CA GLN A 6 -7.16 -8.25 8.97
C GLN A 6 -8.59 -7.72 9.13
N THR A 7 -8.77 -6.65 9.90
CA THR A 7 -10.09 -6.05 10.15
C THR A 7 -10.36 -4.80 9.31
N GLY A 8 -9.33 -4.25 8.63
CA GLY A 8 -9.41 -2.96 7.93
C GLY A 8 -9.66 -1.79 8.88
N GLN A 9 -9.60 -2.01 10.19
CA GLN A 9 -9.91 -1.01 11.21
C GLN A 9 -8.67 -0.18 11.53
N ARG A 10 -8.90 1.11 11.76
CA ARG A 10 -7.87 2.04 12.19
C ARG A 10 -7.51 1.77 13.65
N LEU A 11 -6.22 1.83 13.99
CA LEU A 11 -5.82 1.82 15.39
C LEU A 11 -6.41 3.05 16.09
N PRO A 12 -6.95 2.87 17.32
CA PRO A 12 -7.46 3.99 18.09
C PRO A 12 -6.37 5.07 18.25
N PRO A 13 -6.67 6.35 18.00
CA PRO A 13 -5.66 7.42 18.08
C PRO A 13 -5.08 7.59 19.47
N LYS A 14 -5.82 7.16 20.51
CA LYS A 14 -5.34 7.14 21.91
C LYS A 14 -4.15 6.20 22.12
N ASN A 15 -4.02 5.18 21.27
CA ASN A 15 -2.97 4.17 21.34
C ASN A 15 -1.83 4.47 20.38
N VAL A 16 -1.84 5.63 19.70
CA VAL A 16 -0.82 6.05 18.74
C VAL A 16 -0.23 7.37 19.22
N TYR A 17 1.05 7.33 19.60
CA TYR A 17 1.79 8.46 20.12
C TYR A 17 2.78 8.97 19.08
N TYR A 18 2.81 10.28 18.88
CA TYR A 18 3.79 10.95 18.02
C TYR A 18 4.43 12.08 18.81
N TYR A 19 5.69 11.92 19.20
CA TYR A 19 6.38 12.86 20.07
C TYR A 19 7.84 13.05 19.68
N ARG A 20 8.45 14.16 20.13
CA ARG A 20 9.88 14.41 20.00
C ARG A 20 10.59 13.82 21.22
N CYS A 21 11.47 12.85 20.99
CA CYS A 21 12.26 12.25 22.05
C CYS A 21 13.56 13.05 22.25
N PRO A 22 13.85 13.56 23.46
CA PRO A 22 15.11 14.25 23.75
C PRO A 22 16.34 13.37 23.50
N ASP A 23 16.23 12.07 23.83
CA ASP A 23 17.33 11.10 23.73
C ASP A 23 17.67 10.69 22.30
N HIS A 24 16.73 10.80 21.36
CA HIS A 24 16.94 10.47 19.93
C HIS A 24 17.32 11.70 19.10
N ARG A 25 18.25 12.54 19.57
CA ARG A 25 18.68 13.78 18.87
C ARG A 25 17.52 14.71 18.46
N LYS A 26 16.42 14.74 19.22
CA LYS A 26 15.18 15.48 18.91
C LYS A 26 14.45 15.01 17.64
N ASN A 27 14.70 13.79 17.16
CA ASN A 27 13.95 13.20 16.06
C ASN A 27 12.50 12.88 16.50
N TYR A 28 11.61 12.90 15.52
CA TYR A 28 10.22 12.50 15.73
C TYR A 28 10.10 10.99 15.80
N VAL A 29 9.42 10.50 16.85
CA VAL A 29 9.18 9.08 17.07
C VAL A 29 7.68 8.83 17.03
N MET A 30 7.27 7.82 16.27
CA MET A 30 5.92 7.27 16.30
C MET A 30 5.95 5.95 17.09
N SER A 31 5.14 5.85 18.13
CA SER A 31 4.97 4.64 18.94
C SER A 31 3.49 4.28 18.99
N PHE A 32 3.15 2.99 19.00
CA PHE A 32 1.77 2.55 19.15
C PHE A 32 1.67 1.32 20.05
N ALA A 33 0.56 1.21 20.77
CA ALA A 33 0.24 0.09 21.64
C ALA A 33 -0.89 -0.74 21.02
N PHE A 34 -0.71 -2.06 20.97
CA PHE A 34 -1.71 -2.99 20.48
C PHE A 34 -1.79 -4.21 21.40
N CYS A 35 -3.01 -4.63 21.71
CA CYS A 35 -3.27 -5.85 22.48
C CYS A 35 -3.50 -7.00 21.50
N PHE A 36 -2.75 -8.08 21.67
CA PHE A 36 -2.93 -9.31 20.90
C PHE A 36 -3.96 -10.16 21.63
N ASP A 37 -5.13 -10.37 21.02
CA ASP A 37 -6.25 -11.06 21.68
C ASP A 37 -6.14 -12.59 21.61
N ARG A 38 -5.41 -13.14 20.61
CA ARG A 38 -5.18 -14.58 20.42
C ARG A 38 -3.76 -14.86 19.96
N GLU A 39 -3.16 -15.94 20.47
CA GLU A 39 -1.77 -16.32 20.17
C GLU A 39 -1.58 -16.85 18.73
N ASP A 40 -2.62 -17.44 18.13
CA ASP A 40 -2.56 -17.97 16.76
C ASP A 40 -2.89 -16.94 15.67
N ASP A 41 -3.29 -15.71 16.04
CA ASP A 41 -3.71 -14.69 15.09
C ASP A 41 -2.52 -13.90 14.53
N VAL A 42 -2.38 -13.90 13.20
CA VAL A 42 -1.32 -13.15 12.50
C VAL A 42 -1.78 -11.73 12.18
N TYR A 43 -1.38 -10.77 13.00
CA TYR A 43 -1.70 -9.36 12.78
C TYR A 43 -0.71 -8.69 11.82
N GLN A 44 -1.24 -7.97 10.83
CA GLN A 44 -0.45 -7.17 9.91
C GLN A 44 -0.78 -5.68 10.10
N PHE A 45 0.24 -4.87 10.34
CA PHE A 45 0.13 -3.43 10.48
C PHE A 45 0.65 -2.73 9.24
N ALA A 46 -0.11 -1.79 8.72
CA ALA A 46 0.35 -0.93 7.63
C ALA A 46 -0.12 0.51 7.83
N TYR A 47 0.62 1.46 7.27
CA TYR A 47 0.23 2.87 7.30
C TYR A 47 -1.07 3.10 6.51
N CYS A 48 -1.17 2.48 5.33
CA CYS A 48 -2.35 2.47 4.45
C CYS A 48 -2.65 1.04 3.99
N TYR A 49 -3.83 0.83 3.43
CA TYR A 49 -4.21 -0.47 2.84
C TYR A 49 -3.21 -0.85 1.73
N PRO A 50 -2.56 -2.03 1.81
CA PRO A 50 -1.48 -2.38 0.90
C PRO A 50 -2.03 -2.66 -0.49
N TYR A 51 -1.39 -2.05 -1.48
CA TYR A 51 -1.60 -2.39 -2.87
C TYR A 51 -0.36 -3.11 -3.39
N THR A 52 -0.46 -4.43 -3.47
CA THR A 52 0.64 -5.31 -3.89
C THR A 52 0.84 -5.25 -5.40
N TYR A 53 2.07 -5.37 -5.85
CA TYR A 53 2.40 -5.43 -7.28
C TYR A 53 1.68 -6.54 -8.04
N THR A 54 1.49 -7.72 -7.43
CA THR A 54 0.70 -8.82 -8.02
C THR A 54 -0.75 -8.41 -8.30
N ARG A 55 -1.42 -7.74 -7.35
CA ARG A 55 -2.77 -7.17 -7.56
C ARG A 55 -2.79 -6.13 -8.68
N LEU A 56 -1.76 -5.29 -8.80
CA LEU A 56 -1.63 -4.36 -9.93
C LEU A 56 -1.53 -5.09 -11.26
N ARG A 57 -0.66 -6.09 -11.35
CA ARG A 57 -0.45 -6.88 -12.56
C ARG A 57 -1.72 -7.62 -12.96
N HIS A 58 -2.39 -8.29 -12.03
CA HIS A 58 -3.69 -8.93 -12.31
C HIS A 58 -4.75 -7.93 -12.75
N TYR A 59 -4.81 -6.75 -12.14
CA TYR A 59 -5.74 -5.70 -12.56
C TYR A 59 -5.47 -5.26 -14.01
N LEU A 60 -4.20 -5.00 -14.34
CA LEU A 60 -3.77 -4.63 -15.68
C LEU A 60 -4.10 -5.70 -16.72
N ASP A 61 -3.79 -6.97 -16.41
CA ASP A 61 -4.04 -8.09 -17.32
C ASP A 61 -5.54 -8.29 -17.56
N ASN A 62 -6.37 -8.13 -16.51
CA ASN A 62 -7.82 -8.17 -16.64
C ASN A 62 -8.37 -7.01 -17.49
N LEU A 63 -7.77 -5.84 -17.40
CA LEU A 63 -8.19 -4.67 -18.17
C LEU A 63 -7.78 -4.81 -19.64
N GLN A 64 -6.58 -5.35 -19.90
CA GLN A 64 -6.13 -5.71 -21.25
C GLN A 64 -7.00 -6.78 -21.90
N ARG A 65 -7.42 -7.81 -21.15
CA ARG A 65 -8.36 -8.85 -21.62
C ARG A 65 -9.73 -8.30 -22.01
N ARG A 66 -10.15 -7.17 -21.43
CA ARG A 66 -11.42 -6.52 -21.78
C ARG A 66 -11.36 -5.76 -23.10
N ASN A 67 -10.17 -5.64 -23.71
CA ASN A 67 -9.94 -5.05 -25.04
C ASN A 67 -10.73 -3.75 -25.27
N MET A 68 -10.53 -2.79 -24.37
CA MET A 68 -11.19 -1.48 -24.44
C MET A 68 -10.41 -0.58 -25.41
N ASP A 69 -11.10 0.02 -26.38
CA ASP A 69 -10.48 0.87 -27.41
C ASP A 69 -9.74 2.09 -26.84
N TYR A 70 -10.07 2.49 -25.61
CA TYR A 70 -9.44 3.60 -24.90
C TYR A 70 -8.28 3.18 -23.98
N PHE A 71 -7.88 1.90 -23.97
CA PHE A 71 -6.81 1.44 -23.08
C PHE A 71 -5.63 0.91 -23.87
N TYR A 72 -4.49 1.59 -23.72
CA TYR A 72 -3.21 1.12 -24.24
C TYR A 72 -2.18 0.98 -23.12
N ARG A 73 -1.43 -0.12 -23.15
CA ARG A 73 -0.39 -0.45 -22.18
C ARG A 73 0.94 -0.63 -22.91
N GLU A 74 1.91 0.20 -22.56
CA GLU A 74 3.27 0.15 -23.12
C GLU A 74 4.30 -0.09 -22.01
N LEU A 75 5.29 -0.93 -22.29
CA LEU A 75 6.43 -1.16 -21.40
C LEU A 75 7.43 -0.01 -21.60
N LEU A 76 7.59 0.83 -20.59
CA LEU A 76 8.60 1.91 -20.63
C LEU A 76 10.01 1.39 -20.37
N GLY A 77 10.12 0.33 -19.57
CA GLY A 77 11.40 -0.21 -19.14
C GLY A 77 11.30 -0.93 -17.81
N LEU A 78 12.46 -1.24 -17.24
CA LEU A 78 12.59 -1.96 -15.98
C LEU A 78 13.00 -1.01 -14.86
N SER A 79 12.43 -1.22 -13.67
CA SER A 79 12.88 -0.57 -12.44
C SER A 79 14.23 -1.13 -11.99
N VAL A 80 14.82 -0.51 -10.96
CA VAL A 80 16.11 -0.95 -10.36
C VAL A 80 16.07 -2.41 -9.90
N PHE A 81 14.89 -2.91 -9.51
CA PHE A 81 14.68 -4.29 -9.10
C PHE A 81 14.19 -5.19 -10.25
N SER A 82 14.34 -4.74 -11.50
CA SER A 82 13.89 -5.43 -12.71
C SER A 82 12.37 -5.66 -12.79
N GLU A 83 11.58 -4.88 -12.05
CA GLU A 83 10.12 -4.87 -12.20
C GLU A 83 9.70 -3.99 -13.37
N GLU A 84 8.76 -4.46 -14.18
CA GLU A 84 8.29 -3.80 -15.39
C GLU A 84 7.45 -2.55 -15.07
N CYS A 85 7.85 -1.40 -15.63
CA CYS A 85 7.13 -0.14 -15.53
C CYS A 85 6.24 0.07 -16.76
N TYR A 86 4.94 0.31 -16.53
CA TYR A 86 3.95 0.47 -17.59
C TYR A 86 3.32 1.86 -17.58
N VAL A 87 3.15 2.47 -18.76
CA VAL A 87 2.25 3.62 -18.92
C VAL A 87 0.85 3.10 -19.17
N LYS A 88 -0.11 3.78 -18.54
CA LYS A 88 -1.53 3.68 -18.87
C LYS A 88 -1.90 4.94 -19.60
N GLU A 89 -2.13 4.84 -20.90
CA GLU A 89 -2.80 5.90 -21.64
C GLU A 89 -4.28 5.52 -21.75
N LEU A 90 -5.13 6.34 -21.14
CA LEU A 90 -6.56 6.29 -21.38
C LEU A 90 -6.81 7.19 -22.58
N ALA A 91 -6.85 6.61 -23.78
CA ALA A 91 -7.23 7.36 -24.97
C ALA A 91 -8.70 7.76 -24.83
N LEU A 92 -8.97 8.95 -24.30
CA LEU A 92 -10.27 9.58 -24.44
C LEU A 92 -10.54 9.69 -25.94
N ILE A 93 -11.40 8.81 -26.45
CA ILE A 93 -11.98 8.96 -27.79
C ILE A 93 -12.86 10.21 -27.69
N ALA A 94 -12.31 11.34 -28.16
CA ALA A 94 -13.05 12.54 -28.50
C ALA A 94 -13.63 12.38 -29.92
#